data_AF-D6ZD47-F1
#
_entry.id   AF-D6ZD47-F1
#
_cell.length_a   1.000
_cell.length_b   1.000
_cell.length_c   1.000
_cell.angle_alpha   90.00
_cell.angle_beta   90.00
_cell.angle_gamma   90.00
#
_symmetry.space_group_name_H-M   'P 1'
#
loop_
_entity.id
_entity.type
_entity.pdbx_description
1 polymer ?
#
loop_
_entity_poly.entity_id
_entity_poly.type
_entity_poly.pdbx_seq_one_letter_code
_entity_poly.pdbx_strand_id
1 'polypeptide(L)'
;MGVSQYASPPSELVRQLRVLHVELAAVVGDLAGKLKRCGWMAGPGSVDQGWAAGYDRACGGRSPDCGVVEAASDIVVVVGQLHDLVLSVDVLHQYRALGRTDHPAFPPGSVEVFKVPKIPRAYGEEPLRATWGERAMLRVSRKMWRGYALSNAAAAWSQAATALRATANRVPLVLDLVAQRASPERAEMARMLGSAHEDMRTVGDCFETLGKACSVYLDAATSPQLPLAELVQMAHDSTALLDSTCAPVSDIAGRLPKLAHDLFGLFMIEPMGDLPELSGACDWLNQPAGPEEEDEDAL
;
A
#
# COMPACT_ATOMS: atom_id res chain seq x y z
N MET A 1 -23.75 28.44 -17.45
CA MET A 1 -23.96 27.59 -16.26
C MET A 1 -25.03 26.57 -16.61
N GLY A 2 -24.66 25.53 -17.36
CA GLY A 2 -25.56 24.44 -17.73
C GLY A 2 -25.43 23.32 -16.71
N VAL A 3 -26.51 23.04 -16.00
CA VAL A 3 -26.57 22.09 -14.89
C VAL A 3 -26.26 20.69 -15.41
N SER A 4 -25.33 20.02 -14.72
CA SER A 4 -25.06 18.58 -14.80
C SER A 4 -26.35 17.79 -14.47
N GLN A 5 -27.22 17.60 -15.46
CA GLN A 5 -28.58 17.07 -15.27
C GLN A 5 -28.79 15.63 -15.79
N TYR A 6 -27.75 14.96 -16.29
CA TYR A 6 -27.90 13.65 -16.94
C TYR A 6 -26.80 12.63 -16.59
N ALA A 7 -26.17 12.73 -15.42
CA ALA A 7 -25.39 11.61 -14.92
C ALA A 7 -26.35 10.60 -14.30
N SER A 8 -26.65 9.52 -15.03
CA SER A 8 -27.24 8.33 -14.41
C SER A 8 -26.43 7.96 -13.16
N PRO A 9 -27.08 7.52 -12.07
CA PRO A 9 -26.34 7.13 -10.89
C PRO A 9 -25.29 6.06 -11.25
N PRO A 10 -24.09 6.11 -10.65
CA PRO A 10 -23.05 5.11 -10.92
C PRO A 10 -23.58 3.71 -10.63
N SER A 11 -23.13 2.73 -11.41
CA SER A 11 -23.54 1.34 -11.21
C SER A 11 -23.13 0.85 -9.83
N GLU A 12 -23.83 -0.17 -9.32
CA GLU A 12 -23.52 -0.76 -8.02
C GLU A 12 -22.07 -1.28 -7.97
N LEU A 13 -21.55 -1.79 -9.09
CA LEU A 13 -20.16 -2.20 -9.21
C LEU A 13 -19.19 -1.04 -8.97
N VAL A 14 -19.39 0.10 -9.65
CA VAL A 14 -18.57 1.31 -9.46
C VAL A 14 -18.60 1.75 -7.99
N ARG A 15 -19.80 1.75 -7.38
CA ARG A 15 -19.94 2.12 -5.97
C ARG A 15 -19.16 1.18 -5.05
N GLN A 16 -19.25 -0.14 -5.24
CA GLN A 16 -18.54 -1.11 -4.41
C GLN A 16 -17.02 -1.06 -4.62
N LEU A 17 -16.54 -0.88 -5.86
CA LEU A 17 -15.11 -0.68 -6.14
C LEU A 17 -14.58 0.59 -5.45
N ARG A 18 -15.36 1.68 -5.46
CA ARG A 18 -14.99 2.90 -4.75
C ARG A 18 -14.88 2.69 -3.25
N VAL A 19 -15.85 1.99 -2.66
CA VAL A 19 -15.81 1.69 -1.21
C VAL A 19 -14.59 0.82 -0.90
N LEU A 20 -14.32 -0.21 -1.71
CA LEU A 20 -13.15 -1.07 -1.54
C LEU A 20 -11.85 -0.25 -1.60
N HIS A 21 -11.70 0.64 -2.60
CA HIS A 21 -10.56 1.54 -2.72
C HIS A 21 -10.38 2.41 -1.47
N VAL A 22 -11.44 3.09 -1.02
CA VAL A 22 -11.41 3.98 0.14
C VAL A 22 -11.04 3.23 1.41
N GLU A 23 -11.56 2.03 1.62
CA GLU A 23 -11.23 1.19 2.77
C GLU A 23 -9.77 0.73 2.75
N LEU A 24 -9.26 0.29 1.59
CA LEU A 24 -7.86 -0.08 1.45
C LEU A 24 -6.92 1.11 1.71
N ALA A 25 -7.23 2.27 1.12
CA ALA A 25 -6.48 3.50 1.33
C ALA A 25 -6.48 3.91 2.80
N ALA A 26 -7.62 3.78 3.49
CA ALA A 26 -7.73 4.05 4.93
C ALA A 26 -6.88 3.09 5.76
N VAL A 27 -6.87 1.78 5.45
CA VAL A 27 -6.04 0.80 6.17
C VAL A 27 -4.55 1.16 6.07
N VAL A 28 -4.06 1.46 4.87
CA VAL A 28 -2.66 1.80 4.64
C VAL A 28 -2.32 3.17 5.25
N GLY A 29 -3.21 4.15 5.13
CA GLY A 29 -3.05 5.48 5.73
C GLY A 29 -3.02 5.46 7.27
N ASP A 30 -3.91 4.70 7.90
CA ASP A 30 -3.97 4.55 9.35
C ASP A 30 -2.73 3.83 9.90
N LEU A 31 -2.26 2.80 9.20
CA LEU A 31 -1.02 2.11 9.53
C LEU A 31 0.15 3.09 9.49
N ALA A 32 0.32 3.82 8.39
CA ALA A 32 1.39 4.79 8.25
C ALA A 32 1.32 5.90 9.32
N GLY A 33 0.13 6.41 9.62
CA GLY A 33 -0.09 7.42 10.66
C GLY A 33 0.36 6.94 12.05
N LYS A 34 0.16 5.67 12.37
CA LYS A 34 0.63 5.05 13.62
C LYS A 34 2.14 4.81 13.61
N LEU A 35 2.68 4.27 12.52
CA LEU A 35 4.11 3.99 12.38
C LEU A 35 4.96 5.28 12.33
N LYS A 36 4.40 6.41 11.89
CA LYS A 36 5.07 7.72 11.94
C LYS A 36 5.54 8.09 13.36
N ARG A 37 4.89 7.55 14.39
CA ARG A 37 5.22 7.76 15.80
C ARG A 37 6.13 6.67 16.39
N CYS A 38 6.55 5.69 15.59
CA CYS A 38 7.31 4.53 16.02
C CYS A 38 8.75 4.50 15.45
N GLY A 39 9.23 5.60 14.87
CA GLY A 39 10.60 5.72 14.39
C GLY A 39 11.64 5.55 15.51
N TRP A 40 12.87 5.21 15.13
CA TRP A 40 14.01 5.06 16.06
C TRP A 40 13.77 4.02 17.17
N MET A 41 12.99 2.99 16.87
CA MET A 41 12.66 1.92 17.81
C MET A 41 13.80 0.91 18.01
N ALA A 42 14.79 0.88 17.11
CA ALA A 42 15.96 0.03 17.27
C ALA A 42 17.03 0.69 18.17
N GLY A 43 17.76 -0.13 18.93
CA GLY A 43 18.92 0.33 19.69
C GLY A 43 20.15 0.66 18.82
N PRO A 44 21.23 1.18 19.43
CA PRO A 44 22.47 1.50 18.71
C PRO A 44 23.42 0.30 18.51
N GLY A 45 23.11 -0.88 19.07
CA GLY A 45 23.99 -2.05 18.97
C GLY A 45 24.01 -2.65 17.57
N SER A 46 25.04 -3.43 17.25
CA SER A 46 25.15 -4.10 15.95
C SER A 46 23.98 -5.06 15.67
N VAL A 47 23.50 -5.76 16.71
CA VAL A 47 22.30 -6.62 16.61
C VAL A 47 21.05 -5.77 16.32
N ASP A 48 20.93 -4.62 16.98
CA ASP A 48 19.81 -3.72 16.77
C ASP A 48 19.81 -3.12 15.35
N GLN A 49 21.00 -2.76 14.83
CA GLN A 49 21.19 -2.30 13.46
C GLN A 49 20.80 -3.36 12.43
N GLY A 50 21.21 -4.62 12.66
CA GLY A 50 20.84 -5.73 11.78
C GLY A 50 19.33 -5.95 11.73
N TRP A 51 18.69 -5.99 12.90
CA TRP A 51 17.23 -6.09 12.99
C TRP A 51 16.54 -4.92 12.30
N ALA A 52 16.99 -3.69 12.55
CA ALA A 52 16.41 -2.50 11.95
C ALA A 52 16.55 -2.47 10.43
N ALA A 53 17.70 -2.89 9.89
CA ALA A 53 17.91 -2.99 8.46
C ALA A 53 16.95 -4.02 7.82
N GLY A 54 16.75 -5.18 8.47
CA GLY A 54 15.75 -6.16 8.05
C GLY A 54 14.33 -5.61 8.13
N TYR A 55 14.00 -4.89 9.20
CA TYR A 55 12.68 -4.31 9.40
C TYR A 55 12.39 -3.23 8.36
N ASP A 56 13.33 -2.32 8.13
CA ASP A 56 13.20 -1.23 7.17
C ASP A 56 13.05 -1.77 5.74
N ARG A 57 13.76 -2.84 5.39
CA ARG A 57 13.60 -3.54 4.10
C ARG A 57 12.22 -4.18 3.97
N ALA A 58 11.78 -4.94 4.97
CA ALA A 58 10.50 -5.65 4.93
C ALA A 58 9.30 -4.69 4.98
N CYS A 59 9.42 -3.62 5.77
CA CYS A 59 8.43 -2.55 5.87
C CYS A 59 8.31 -1.78 4.55
N GLY A 60 9.44 -1.34 3.99
CA GLY A 60 9.48 -0.42 2.87
C GLY A 60 9.14 1.02 3.27
N GLY A 61 8.70 1.84 2.32
CA GLY A 61 8.38 3.26 2.45
C GLY A 61 9.31 4.20 1.67
N ARG A 62 9.87 3.75 0.54
CA ARG A 62 10.89 4.37 -0.36
C ARG A 62 12.36 4.24 0.06
N SER A 63 12.80 3.00 0.27
CA SER A 63 14.15 2.49 0.00
C SER A 63 14.15 1.88 -1.43
N PRO A 64 15.27 1.60 -2.13
CA PRO A 64 15.24 0.89 -3.43
C PRO A 64 14.57 -0.51 -3.39
N ASP A 65 14.33 -1.05 -2.20
CA ASP A 65 13.70 -2.36 -2.02
C ASP A 65 12.17 -2.20 -1.83
N CYS A 66 11.37 -2.92 -2.62
CA CYS A 66 9.90 -2.95 -2.49
C CYS A 66 9.49 -3.69 -1.21
N GLY A 67 8.97 -2.96 -0.22
CA GLY A 67 8.48 -3.53 1.03
C GLY A 67 6.97 -3.76 1.03
N VAL A 68 6.46 -4.25 2.15
CA VAL A 68 5.04 -4.60 2.30
C VAL A 68 4.11 -3.39 2.16
N VAL A 69 4.58 -2.19 2.50
CA VAL A 69 3.78 -0.95 2.39
C VAL A 69 3.63 -0.55 0.92
N GLU A 70 4.67 -0.71 0.10
CA GLU A 70 4.58 -0.55 -1.35
C GLU A 70 3.58 -1.54 -1.94
N ALA A 71 3.70 -2.84 -1.64
CA ALA A 71 2.74 -3.83 -2.15
C ALA A 71 1.29 -3.55 -1.72
N ALA A 72 1.07 -3.13 -0.48
CA ALA A 72 -0.26 -2.71 -0.02
C ALA A 72 -0.77 -1.49 -0.80
N SER A 73 0.11 -0.53 -1.09
CA SER A 73 -0.22 0.67 -1.87
C SER A 73 -0.52 0.34 -3.34
N ASP A 74 0.22 -0.58 -3.95
CA ASP A 74 -0.01 -1.05 -5.31
C ASP A 74 -1.39 -1.70 -5.44
N ILE A 75 -1.82 -2.45 -4.42
CA ILE A 75 -3.19 -3.01 -4.37
C ILE A 75 -4.23 -1.88 -4.35
N VAL A 76 -4.03 -0.82 -3.55
CA VAL A 76 -4.93 0.36 -3.53
C VAL A 76 -5.02 0.96 -4.93
N VAL A 77 -3.87 1.20 -5.57
CA VAL A 77 -3.78 1.79 -6.92
C VAL A 77 -4.51 0.92 -7.95
N VAL A 78 -4.28 -0.40 -7.94
CA VAL A 78 -4.93 -1.33 -8.87
C VAL A 78 -6.46 -1.34 -8.70
N VAL A 79 -6.96 -1.33 -7.47
CA VAL A 79 -8.40 -1.24 -7.22
C VAL A 79 -8.96 0.11 -7.68
N GLY A 80 -8.20 1.19 -7.52
CA GLY A 80 -8.57 2.51 -8.05
C GLY A 80 -8.60 2.57 -9.57
N GLN A 81 -7.63 1.96 -10.24
CA GLN A 81 -7.60 1.83 -11.70
C GLN A 81 -8.77 0.99 -12.22
N LEU A 82 -9.11 -0.11 -11.53
CA LEU A 82 -10.30 -0.92 -11.85
C LEU A 82 -11.60 -0.11 -11.68
N HIS A 83 -11.72 0.69 -10.62
CA HIS A 83 -12.85 1.60 -10.45
C HIS A 83 -12.98 2.55 -11.64
N ASP A 84 -11.89 3.25 -11.97
CA ASP A 84 -11.87 4.27 -13.02
C ASP A 84 -12.14 3.66 -14.41
N LEU A 85 -11.66 2.45 -14.65
CA LEU A 85 -11.96 1.69 -15.85
C LEU A 85 -13.45 1.37 -15.96
N VAL A 86 -14.06 0.82 -14.91
CA VAL A 86 -15.49 0.47 -14.94
C VAL A 86 -16.33 1.73 -15.13
N LEU A 87 -15.94 2.83 -14.48
CA LEU A 87 -16.59 4.12 -14.63
C LEU A 87 -16.50 4.64 -16.07
N SER A 88 -15.33 4.56 -16.70
CA SER A 88 -15.14 5.03 -18.08
C SER A 88 -15.93 4.19 -19.08
N VAL A 89 -15.98 2.86 -18.90
CA VAL A 89 -16.82 1.94 -19.68
C VAL A 89 -18.30 2.29 -19.55
N ASP A 90 -18.78 2.51 -18.33
CA ASP A 90 -20.19 2.86 -18.06
C ASP A 90 -20.56 4.18 -18.79
N VAL A 91 -19.68 5.18 -18.71
CA VAL A 91 -19.87 6.47 -19.39
C VAL A 91 -19.83 6.30 -20.92
N LEU A 92 -18.86 5.56 -21.45
CA LEU A 92 -18.74 5.32 -22.90
C LEU A 92 -20.00 4.63 -23.45
N HIS A 93 -20.51 3.59 -22.78
CA HIS A 93 -21.75 2.93 -23.21
C HIS A 93 -22.96 3.86 -23.18
N GLN A 94 -23.06 4.72 -22.15
CA GLN A 94 -24.13 5.72 -22.09
C GLN A 94 -24.05 6.73 -23.25
N TYR A 95 -22.85 7.24 -23.56
CA TYR A 95 -22.66 8.17 -24.68
C TYR A 95 -22.96 7.51 -26.03
N ARG A 96 -22.49 6.27 -26.25
CA ARG A 96 -22.82 5.49 -27.45
C ARG A 96 -24.32 5.26 -27.61
N ALA A 97 -25.03 4.95 -26.52
CA ALA A 97 -26.48 4.79 -26.53
C ALA A 97 -27.24 6.09 -26.88
N LEU A 98 -26.63 7.24 -26.60
CA LEU A 98 -27.14 8.57 -26.98
C LEU A 98 -26.69 9.02 -28.38
N GLY A 99 -25.91 8.21 -29.11
CA GLY A 99 -25.36 8.58 -30.42
C GLY A 99 -24.32 9.70 -30.36
N ARG A 100 -23.65 9.88 -29.21
CA ARG A 100 -22.63 10.91 -28.99
C ARG A 100 -21.22 10.35 -29.11
N THR A 101 -20.33 11.12 -29.74
CA THR A 101 -18.91 10.79 -29.92
C THR A 101 -17.98 11.69 -29.08
N ASP A 102 -18.51 12.74 -28.47
CA ASP A 102 -17.81 13.73 -27.65
C ASP A 102 -17.76 13.35 -26.17
N HIS A 103 -17.40 12.11 -25.87
CA HIS A 103 -17.21 11.67 -24.50
C HIS A 103 -15.98 12.32 -23.84
N PRO A 104 -16.02 12.62 -22.53
CA PRO A 104 -14.88 13.16 -21.81
C PRO A 104 -13.77 12.10 -21.70
N ALA A 105 -12.51 12.53 -21.86
CA ALA A 105 -11.35 11.67 -21.68
C ALA A 105 -11.23 11.14 -20.24
N PHE A 106 -11.72 11.90 -19.25
CA PHE A 106 -11.76 11.52 -17.84
C PHE A 106 -13.18 11.65 -17.31
N PRO A 107 -13.84 10.54 -16.94
CA PRO A 107 -15.18 10.62 -16.39
C PRO A 107 -15.14 11.31 -15.01
N PRO A 108 -16.09 12.22 -14.71
CA PRO A 108 -16.18 12.80 -13.38
C PRO A 108 -16.45 11.69 -12.34
N GLY A 109 -15.70 11.72 -11.24
CA GLY A 109 -15.87 10.75 -10.15
C GLY A 109 -14.75 9.72 -10.00
N SER A 110 -13.66 9.84 -10.77
CA SER A 110 -12.40 9.12 -10.53
C SER A 110 -11.95 9.20 -9.08
N VAL A 111 -11.29 8.15 -8.61
CA VAL A 111 -10.68 8.14 -7.27
C VAL A 111 -9.41 8.99 -7.23
N GLU A 112 -9.06 9.49 -6.04
CA GLU A 112 -7.81 10.22 -5.84
C GLU A 112 -6.61 9.27 -5.99
N VAL A 113 -5.53 9.78 -6.60
CA VAL A 113 -4.28 9.03 -6.74
C VAL A 113 -3.70 8.74 -5.37
N PHE A 114 -3.62 7.47 -5.02
CA PHE A 114 -3.04 7.04 -3.75
C PHE A 114 -1.51 7.17 -3.79
N LYS A 115 -0.94 7.95 -2.86
CA LYS A 115 0.51 8.10 -2.71
C LYS A 115 1.01 7.11 -1.65
N VAL A 116 2.04 6.33 -2.00
CA VAL A 116 2.73 5.44 -1.03
C VAL A 116 3.21 6.28 0.16
N PRO A 117 2.79 5.94 1.39
CA PRO A 117 3.20 6.70 2.57
C PRO A 117 4.67 6.41 2.93
N LYS A 118 5.37 7.46 3.38
CA LYS A 118 6.74 7.34 3.89
C LYS A 118 6.71 6.87 5.35
N ILE A 119 7.36 5.75 5.62
CA ILE A 119 7.50 5.21 6.98
C ILE A 119 8.85 5.63 7.56
N PRO A 120 8.92 6.13 8.81
CA PRO A 120 10.21 6.42 9.45
C PRO A 120 11.04 5.17 9.60
N ARG A 121 12.35 5.30 9.43
CA ARG A 121 13.29 4.20 9.66
C ARG A 121 13.29 3.76 11.12
N ALA A 122 13.41 2.45 11.32
CA ALA A 122 13.59 1.83 12.63
C ALA A 122 14.94 2.21 13.25
N TYR A 123 15.97 2.35 12.42
CA TYR A 123 17.28 2.86 12.82
C TYR A 123 17.49 4.33 12.41
N GLY A 124 18.13 5.10 13.29
CA GLY A 124 18.55 6.46 12.96
C GLY A 124 19.19 7.19 14.13
N GLU A 125 19.99 8.21 13.82
CA GLU A 125 20.54 9.12 14.82
C GLU A 125 19.49 10.17 15.21
N GLU A 126 19.38 10.39 16.51
CA GLU A 126 18.71 11.56 17.07
C GLU A 126 19.51 12.81 16.67
N PRO A 127 18.89 13.98 16.44
CA PRO A 127 19.63 15.22 16.20
C PRO A 127 20.47 15.56 17.45
N LEU A 128 21.74 15.14 17.42
CA LEU A 128 22.66 15.18 18.55
C LEU A 128 23.13 16.61 18.86
N ARG A 129 22.50 17.25 19.85
CA ARG A 129 23.08 18.39 20.59
C ARG A 129 22.83 18.32 22.11
N ALA A 130 22.94 17.14 22.71
CA ALA A 130 22.67 16.93 24.15
C ALA A 130 23.96 16.82 25.01
N THR A 131 23.97 17.48 26.17
CA THR A 131 24.97 17.42 27.25
C THR A 131 25.01 16.04 27.94
N TRP A 132 25.99 15.79 28.81
CA TRP A 132 26.13 14.48 29.49
C TRP A 132 24.93 14.08 30.36
N GLY A 133 24.34 15.02 31.11
CA GLY A 133 23.15 14.76 31.93
C GLY A 133 21.93 14.45 31.06
N GLU A 134 21.76 15.18 29.96
CA GLU A 134 20.72 14.91 28.96
C GLU A 134 20.94 13.56 28.30
N ARG A 135 22.18 13.15 27.99
CA ARG A 135 22.49 11.80 27.50
C ARG A 135 22.11 10.68 28.48
N ALA A 136 22.27 10.89 29.78
CA ALA A 136 21.88 9.88 30.78
C ALA A 136 20.35 9.75 30.88
N MET A 137 19.62 10.87 30.91
CA MET A 137 18.15 10.89 30.86
C MET A 137 17.64 10.31 29.53
N LEU A 138 18.30 10.64 28.43
CA LEU A 138 18.04 10.07 27.09
C LEU A 138 18.22 8.56 27.06
N ARG A 139 19.18 7.97 27.78
CA ARG A 139 19.30 6.51 27.81
C ARG A 139 18.14 5.83 28.51
N VAL A 140 17.68 6.38 29.64
CA VAL A 140 16.53 5.82 30.38
C VAL A 140 15.24 6.04 29.60
N SER A 141 15.03 7.25 29.09
CA SER A 141 13.89 7.55 28.23
C SER A 141 13.93 6.76 26.93
N ARG A 142 15.12 6.43 26.39
CA ARG A 142 15.26 5.59 25.18
C ARG A 142 14.86 4.15 25.41
N LYS A 143 15.21 3.54 26.54
CA LYS A 143 14.72 2.19 26.86
C LYS A 143 13.20 2.15 26.97
N MET A 144 12.62 3.16 27.63
CA MET A 144 11.17 3.29 27.77
C MET A 144 10.49 3.58 26.43
N TRP A 145 11.05 4.51 25.63
CA TRP A 145 10.59 4.86 24.30
C TRP A 145 10.62 3.66 23.36
N ARG A 146 11.73 2.90 23.33
CA ARG A 146 11.85 1.68 22.53
C ARG A 146 10.74 0.69 22.87
N GLY A 147 10.49 0.49 24.16
CA GLY A 147 9.40 -0.39 24.61
C GLY A 147 8.04 0.07 24.09
N TYR A 148 7.74 1.36 24.25
CA TYR A 148 6.49 1.98 23.78
C TYR A 148 6.35 1.93 22.25
N ALA A 149 7.40 2.29 21.52
CA ALA A 149 7.42 2.33 20.05
C ALA A 149 7.24 0.94 19.45
N LEU A 150 7.96 -0.07 19.95
CA LEU A 150 7.82 -1.46 19.46
C LEU A 150 6.44 -2.04 19.77
N SER A 151 5.91 -1.79 20.97
CA SER A 151 4.57 -2.26 21.34
C SER A 151 3.49 -1.63 20.46
N ASN A 152 3.58 -0.33 20.19
CA ASN A 152 2.66 0.36 19.29
C ASN A 152 2.81 -0.08 17.84
N ALA A 153 4.04 -0.27 17.36
CA ALA A 153 4.29 -0.79 16.03
C ALA A 153 3.67 -2.18 15.86
N ALA A 154 3.90 -3.09 16.83
CA ALA A 154 3.31 -4.42 16.84
C ALA A 154 1.77 -4.37 16.75
N ALA A 155 1.15 -3.56 17.60
CA ALA A 155 -0.31 -3.38 17.60
C ALA A 155 -0.81 -2.77 16.28
N ALA A 156 -0.10 -1.79 15.71
CA ALA A 156 -0.46 -1.15 14.45
C ALA A 156 -0.44 -2.15 13.29
N TRP A 157 0.61 -2.97 13.20
CA TRP A 157 0.76 -4.02 12.19
C TRP A 157 -0.36 -5.06 12.28
N SER A 158 -0.61 -5.63 13.47
CA SER A 158 -1.68 -6.62 13.65
C SER A 158 -3.08 -6.05 13.41
N GLN A 159 -3.31 -4.79 13.78
CA GLN A 159 -4.58 -4.13 13.48
C GLN A 159 -4.75 -3.93 11.97
N ALA A 160 -3.71 -3.49 11.26
CA ALA A 160 -3.73 -3.35 9.80
C ALA A 160 -3.93 -4.70 9.11
N ALA A 161 -3.30 -5.77 9.61
CA ALA A 161 -3.48 -7.14 9.12
C ALA A 161 -4.95 -7.58 9.22
N THR A 162 -5.58 -7.33 10.36
CA THR A 162 -7.00 -7.68 10.59
C THR A 162 -7.91 -6.86 9.69
N ALA A 163 -7.67 -5.55 9.59
CA ALA A 163 -8.46 -4.66 8.75
C ALA A 163 -8.33 -5.02 7.27
N LEU A 164 -7.12 -5.31 6.78
CA LEU A 164 -6.89 -5.69 5.38
C LEU A 164 -7.60 -7.00 5.02
N ARG A 165 -7.55 -8.01 5.91
CA ARG A 165 -8.30 -9.27 5.71
C ARG A 165 -9.82 -9.04 5.74
N ALA A 166 -10.30 -8.15 6.60
CA ALA A 166 -11.71 -7.78 6.62
C ALA A 166 -12.15 -7.12 5.30
N THR A 167 -11.31 -6.23 4.75
CA THR A 167 -11.52 -5.62 3.43
C THR A 167 -11.48 -6.66 2.31
N ALA A 168 -10.53 -7.61 2.36
CA ALA A 168 -10.42 -8.71 1.40
C ALA A 168 -11.70 -9.57 1.35
N ASN A 169 -12.37 -9.78 2.49
CA ASN A 169 -13.62 -10.54 2.54
C ASN A 169 -14.79 -9.88 1.77
N ARG A 170 -14.64 -8.62 1.32
CA ARG A 170 -15.63 -7.96 0.46
C ARG A 170 -15.44 -8.25 -1.02
N VAL A 171 -14.25 -8.67 -1.44
CA VAL A 171 -13.95 -8.87 -2.87
C VAL A 171 -14.88 -9.89 -3.54
N PRO A 172 -15.30 -11.00 -2.90
CA PRO A 172 -16.27 -11.92 -3.50
C PRO A 172 -17.58 -11.24 -3.94
N LEU A 173 -18.10 -10.28 -3.16
CA LEU A 173 -19.30 -9.51 -3.54
C LEU A 173 -19.05 -8.69 -4.81
N VAL A 174 -17.87 -8.09 -4.95
CA VAL A 174 -17.49 -7.31 -6.13
C VAL A 174 -17.32 -8.22 -7.35
N LEU A 175 -16.73 -9.40 -7.16
CA LEU A 175 -16.60 -10.42 -8.20
C LEU A 175 -17.96 -10.89 -8.72
N ASP A 176 -18.95 -11.09 -7.84
CA ASP A 176 -20.31 -11.44 -8.25
C ASP A 176 -20.95 -10.34 -9.13
N LEU A 177 -20.71 -9.06 -8.80
CA LEU A 177 -21.18 -7.93 -9.60
C LEU A 177 -20.46 -7.85 -10.96
N VAL A 178 -19.16 -8.16 -11.02
CA VAL A 178 -18.42 -8.27 -12.28
C VAL A 178 -18.98 -9.42 -13.11
N ALA A 179 -19.24 -10.58 -12.51
CA ALA A 179 -19.77 -11.75 -13.21
C ALA A 179 -21.11 -11.47 -13.93
N GLN A 180 -21.93 -10.60 -13.35
CA GLN A 180 -23.23 -10.17 -13.89
C GLN A 180 -23.12 -9.22 -15.08
N ARG A 181 -21.94 -8.63 -15.37
CA ARG A 181 -21.78 -7.71 -16.50
C ARG A 181 -21.80 -8.44 -17.84
N ALA A 182 -22.52 -7.86 -18.80
CA ALA A 182 -22.52 -8.28 -20.20
C ALA A 182 -21.50 -7.47 -21.01
N SER A 183 -20.24 -7.46 -20.57
CA SER A 183 -19.16 -6.74 -21.26
C SER A 183 -17.97 -7.67 -21.56
N PRO A 184 -17.22 -7.44 -22.66
CA PRO A 184 -16.10 -8.31 -23.05
C PRO A 184 -14.95 -8.28 -22.03
N GLU A 185 -14.81 -7.20 -21.26
CA GLU A 185 -13.73 -6.99 -20.29
C GLU A 185 -13.97 -7.71 -18.96
N ARG A 186 -15.15 -8.33 -18.78
CA ARG A 186 -15.52 -9.04 -17.55
C ARG A 186 -14.49 -10.05 -17.08
N ALA A 187 -13.97 -10.87 -18.01
CA ALA A 187 -13.03 -11.93 -17.66
C ALA A 187 -11.74 -11.35 -17.08
N GLU A 188 -11.28 -10.23 -17.64
CA GLU A 188 -10.06 -9.55 -17.21
C GLU A 188 -10.27 -8.82 -15.88
N MET A 189 -11.39 -8.11 -15.72
CA MET A 189 -11.76 -7.48 -14.44
C MET A 189 -11.84 -8.51 -13.30
N ALA A 190 -12.45 -9.68 -13.57
CA ALA A 190 -12.53 -10.77 -12.61
C ALA A 190 -11.14 -11.34 -12.26
N ARG A 191 -10.26 -11.48 -13.26
CA ARG A 191 -8.87 -11.93 -13.07
C ARG A 191 -8.08 -10.95 -12.19
N MET A 192 -8.18 -9.65 -12.45
CA MET A 192 -7.48 -8.62 -11.67
C MET A 192 -7.99 -8.53 -10.23
N LEU A 193 -9.32 -8.51 -10.03
CA LEU A 193 -9.89 -8.55 -8.68
C LEU A 193 -9.54 -9.83 -7.93
N GLY A 194 -9.51 -10.97 -8.63
CA GLY A 194 -9.04 -12.24 -8.08
C GLY A 194 -7.59 -12.19 -7.63
N SER A 195 -6.68 -11.61 -8.42
CA SER A 195 -5.29 -11.38 -8.00
C SER A 195 -5.24 -10.47 -6.78
N ALA A 196 -5.88 -9.30 -6.85
CA ALA A 196 -5.87 -8.33 -5.76
C ALA A 196 -6.41 -8.94 -4.45
N HIS A 197 -7.40 -9.82 -4.50
CA HIS A 197 -7.92 -10.54 -3.34
C HIS A 197 -6.87 -11.43 -2.65
N GLU A 198 -6.13 -12.22 -3.43
CA GLU A 198 -5.07 -13.08 -2.90
C GLU A 198 -3.86 -12.26 -2.42
N ASP A 199 -3.55 -11.18 -3.14
CA ASP A 199 -2.49 -10.24 -2.77
C ASP A 199 -2.82 -9.53 -1.45
N MET A 200 -4.09 -9.12 -1.22
CA MET A 200 -4.54 -8.55 0.06
C MET A 200 -4.36 -9.52 1.24
N ARG A 201 -4.64 -10.81 1.05
CA ARG A 201 -4.43 -11.84 2.09
C ARG A 201 -2.96 -12.01 2.40
N THR A 202 -2.15 -12.14 1.35
CA THR A 202 -0.70 -12.30 1.44
C THR A 202 -0.07 -11.11 2.17
N VAL A 203 -0.42 -9.88 1.80
CA VAL A 203 0.02 -8.64 2.48
C VAL A 203 -0.49 -8.60 3.93
N GLY A 204 -1.71 -9.06 4.20
CA GLY A 204 -2.24 -9.18 5.56
C GLY A 204 -1.43 -10.13 6.45
N ASP A 205 -0.97 -11.26 5.89
CA ASP A 205 -0.09 -12.21 6.58
C ASP A 205 1.32 -11.63 6.80
N CYS A 206 1.81 -10.85 5.86
CA CYS A 206 3.04 -10.08 5.99
C CYS A 206 2.96 -9.04 7.12
N PHE A 207 1.87 -8.27 7.19
CA PHE A 207 1.63 -7.32 8.29
C PHE A 207 1.61 -8.03 9.64
N GLU A 208 0.91 -9.16 9.76
CA GLU A 208 0.87 -9.94 11.00
C GLU A 208 2.27 -10.45 11.39
N THR A 209 3.07 -10.84 10.41
CA THR A 209 4.46 -11.30 10.62
C THR A 209 5.35 -10.16 11.12
N LEU A 210 5.21 -8.95 10.58
CA LEU A 210 5.90 -7.76 11.08
C LEU A 210 5.49 -7.41 12.51
N GLY A 211 4.20 -7.53 12.83
CA GLY A 211 3.70 -7.32 14.19
C GLY A 211 4.32 -8.30 15.21
N LYS A 212 4.45 -9.57 14.82
CA LYS A 212 5.15 -10.59 15.61
C LYS A 212 6.64 -10.29 15.75
N ALA A 213 7.31 -9.89 14.67
CA ALA A 213 8.72 -9.51 14.70
C ALA A 213 8.98 -8.36 15.70
N CYS A 214 8.15 -7.30 15.68
CA CYS A 214 8.21 -6.22 16.67
C CYS A 214 8.02 -6.72 18.11
N SER A 215 7.10 -7.65 18.34
CA SER A 215 6.81 -8.22 19.67
C SER A 215 7.97 -9.08 20.18
N VAL A 216 8.50 -9.98 19.36
CA VAL A 216 9.66 -10.82 19.71
C VAL A 216 10.88 -9.95 20.02
N TYR A 217 11.12 -8.91 19.22
CA TYR A 217 12.22 -7.99 19.47
C TYR A 217 12.01 -7.12 20.73
N LEU A 218 10.76 -6.76 21.06
CA LEU A 218 10.42 -6.09 22.32
C LEU A 218 10.72 -6.97 23.54
N ASP A 219 10.35 -8.24 23.48
CA ASP A 219 10.62 -9.20 24.56
C ASP A 219 12.13 -9.37 24.76
N ALA A 220 12.89 -9.49 23.67
CA ALA A 220 14.35 -9.51 23.71
C ALA A 220 14.94 -8.20 24.27
N ALA A 221 14.38 -7.05 23.89
CA ALA A 221 14.85 -5.73 24.34
C ALA A 221 14.66 -5.49 25.84
N THR A 222 13.60 -6.06 26.40
CA THR A 222 13.12 -5.75 27.74
C THR A 222 13.47 -6.82 28.77
N SER A 223 13.86 -8.02 28.33
CA SER A 223 14.22 -9.11 29.24
C SER A 223 15.57 -8.85 29.94
N PRO A 224 15.59 -8.64 31.26
CA PRO A 224 16.82 -8.37 32.00
C PRO A 224 17.58 -9.65 32.41
N GLN A 225 16.99 -10.83 32.16
CA GLN A 225 17.49 -12.11 32.70
C GLN A 225 17.93 -13.12 31.64
N LEU A 226 17.70 -12.83 30.35
CA LEU A 226 18.08 -13.76 29.29
C LEU A 226 19.59 -13.69 29.04
N PRO A 227 20.28 -14.84 28.88
CA PRO A 227 21.64 -14.88 28.40
C PRO A 227 21.76 -14.15 27.05
N LEU A 228 22.88 -13.47 26.81
CA LEU A 228 23.12 -12.75 25.56
C LEU A 228 22.90 -13.63 24.31
N ALA A 229 23.22 -14.92 24.39
CA ALA A 229 23.00 -15.88 23.31
C ALA A 229 21.51 -16.07 22.95
N GLU A 230 20.62 -16.07 23.95
CA GLU A 230 19.18 -16.22 23.76
C GLU A 230 18.55 -14.95 23.21
N LEU A 231 19.02 -13.78 23.65
CA LEU A 231 18.65 -12.48 23.08
C LEU A 231 19.05 -12.35 21.60
N VAL A 232 20.26 -12.82 21.27
CA VAL A 232 20.75 -12.87 19.89
C VAL A 232 19.92 -13.84 19.06
N GLN A 233 19.54 -15.00 19.60
CA GLN A 233 18.67 -15.95 18.91
C GLN A 233 17.29 -15.36 18.63
N MET A 234 16.65 -14.70 19.60
CA MET A 234 15.35 -14.05 19.39
C MET A 234 15.41 -12.93 18.33
N ALA A 235 16.51 -12.16 18.31
CA ALA A 235 16.74 -11.17 17.26
C ALA A 235 16.92 -11.82 15.87
N HIS A 236 17.61 -12.96 15.81
CA HIS A 236 17.74 -13.76 14.58
C HIS A 236 16.40 -14.34 14.12
N ASP A 237 15.59 -14.88 15.03
CA ASP A 237 14.26 -15.41 14.72
C ASP A 237 13.36 -14.29 14.19
N SER A 238 13.41 -13.11 14.83
CA SER A 238 12.72 -11.94 14.31
C SER A 238 13.24 -11.51 12.93
N THR A 239 14.53 -11.63 12.65
CA THR A 239 15.10 -11.31 11.33
C THR A 239 14.65 -12.32 10.26
N ALA A 240 14.59 -13.61 10.60
CA ALA A 240 14.10 -14.65 9.71
C ALA A 240 12.61 -14.44 9.34
N LEU A 241 11.79 -13.95 10.27
CA LEU A 241 10.41 -13.52 9.99
C LEU A 241 10.36 -12.34 8.99
N LEU A 242 11.30 -11.41 9.07
CA LEU A 242 11.37 -10.27 8.16
C LEU A 242 11.80 -10.72 6.75
N ASP A 243 12.75 -11.63 6.65
CA ASP A 243 13.20 -12.18 5.37
C ASP A 243 12.10 -13.00 4.67
N SER A 244 11.31 -13.78 5.43
CA SER A 244 10.18 -14.53 4.86
C SER A 244 9.05 -13.62 4.32
N THR A 245 8.95 -12.40 4.85
CA THR A 245 7.99 -11.38 4.42
C THR A 245 8.36 -10.76 3.07
N CYS A 246 9.65 -10.73 2.70
CA CYS A 246 10.12 -10.05 1.49
C CYS A 246 9.82 -10.81 0.19
N ALA A 247 9.79 -12.15 0.23
CA ALA A 247 9.65 -12.98 -0.98
C ALA A 247 8.26 -12.85 -1.65
N PRO A 248 7.13 -12.90 -0.92
CA PRO A 248 5.81 -12.72 -1.53
C PRO A 248 5.59 -11.30 -2.08
N VAL A 249 6.13 -10.29 -1.40
CA VAL A 249 5.99 -8.87 -1.75
C VAL A 249 6.63 -8.56 -3.11
N SER A 250 7.81 -9.14 -3.37
CA SER A 250 8.50 -8.98 -4.66
C SER A 250 7.69 -9.52 -5.84
N ASP A 251 6.95 -10.62 -5.66
CA ASP A 251 6.08 -11.19 -6.71
C ASP A 251 4.88 -10.28 -7.00
N ILE A 252 4.26 -9.72 -5.96
CA ILE A 252 3.13 -8.78 -6.09
C ILE A 252 3.55 -7.54 -6.89
N ALA A 253 4.68 -6.92 -6.50
CA ALA A 253 5.21 -5.73 -7.16
C ALA A 253 5.53 -5.95 -8.65
N GLY A 254 5.96 -7.14 -9.03
CA GLY A 254 6.21 -7.48 -10.45
C GLY A 254 4.95 -7.75 -11.26
N ARG A 255 3.90 -8.29 -10.62
CA ARG A 255 2.67 -8.72 -11.31
C ARG A 255 1.71 -7.57 -11.55
N LEU A 256 1.43 -6.75 -10.55
CA LEU A 256 0.35 -5.76 -10.60
C LEU A 256 0.52 -4.71 -11.71
N PRO A 257 1.69 -4.09 -11.93
CA PRO A 257 1.89 -3.14 -13.01
C PRO A 257 1.65 -3.77 -14.40
N LYS A 258 2.06 -5.03 -14.56
CA LYS A 258 1.85 -5.77 -15.80
C LYS A 258 0.36 -6.01 -16.05
N LEU A 259 -0.41 -6.37 -15.03
CA LEU A 259 -1.86 -6.58 -15.18
C LEU A 259 -2.58 -5.28 -15.56
N ALA A 260 -2.21 -4.17 -14.93
CA ALA A 260 -2.75 -2.86 -15.28
C ALA A 260 -2.44 -2.52 -16.75
N HIS A 261 -1.19 -2.72 -17.18
CA HIS A 261 -0.78 -2.48 -18.56
C HIS A 261 -1.54 -3.36 -19.57
N ASP A 262 -1.70 -4.66 -19.28
CA ASP A 262 -2.42 -5.60 -20.16
C ASP A 262 -3.90 -5.20 -20.30
N LEU A 263 -4.53 -4.73 -19.21
CA LEU A 263 -5.90 -4.21 -19.21
C LEU A 263 -6.04 -2.94 -20.05
N PHE A 264 -5.13 -1.97 -19.90
CA PHE A 264 -5.11 -0.76 -20.73
C PHE A 264 -4.91 -1.10 -22.21
N GLY A 265 -4.06 -2.08 -22.51
CA GLY A 265 -3.86 -2.58 -23.88
C GLY A 265 -5.14 -3.11 -24.50
N LEU A 266 -5.94 -3.90 -23.76
CA LEU A 266 -7.23 -4.41 -24.24
C LEU A 266 -8.22 -3.30 -24.61
N PHE A 267 -8.22 -2.19 -23.87
CA PHE A 267 -9.09 -1.04 -24.13
C PHE A 267 -8.72 -0.26 -25.39
N MET A 268 -7.44 -0.25 -25.75
CA MET A 268 -6.95 0.51 -26.90
C MET A 268 -7.01 -0.28 -28.21
N ILE A 269 -7.26 -1.59 -28.16
CA ILE A 269 -7.20 -2.50 -29.33
C ILE A 269 -8.57 -2.76 -29.97
N GLU A 270 -9.70 -2.43 -29.31
CA GLU A 270 -10.96 -2.35 -30.07
C GLU A 270 -10.84 -1.25 -31.14
N PRO A 271 -11.23 -1.49 -32.41
CA PRO A 271 -10.94 -0.59 -33.51
C PRO A 271 -11.78 0.69 -33.37
N MET A 272 -11.27 1.64 -32.60
CA MET A 272 -11.51 3.06 -32.84
C MET A 272 -10.92 3.35 -34.21
N GLY A 273 -11.76 3.26 -35.25
CA GLY A 273 -11.34 3.54 -36.63
C GLY A 273 -10.54 4.83 -36.70
N ASP A 274 -9.33 4.73 -37.27
CA ASP A 274 -8.42 5.80 -37.68
C ASP A 274 -8.57 7.14 -36.94
N LEU A 275 -8.29 7.16 -35.63
CA LEU A 275 -8.11 8.42 -34.88
C LEU A 275 -6.62 8.63 -34.53
N PRO A 276 -5.91 9.52 -35.24
CA PRO A 276 -4.46 9.69 -35.09
C PRO A 276 -4.00 10.44 -33.81
N GLU A 277 -4.88 10.81 -32.88
CA GLU A 277 -4.56 11.74 -31.78
C GLU A 277 -4.25 11.09 -30.41
N LEU A 278 -4.37 9.77 -30.24
CA LEU A 278 -4.24 9.12 -28.93
C LEU A 278 -2.84 8.56 -28.60
N SER A 279 -1.87 8.68 -29.51
CA SER A 279 -0.48 8.21 -29.29
C SER A 279 0.20 8.88 -28.09
N GLY A 280 -0.22 10.08 -27.67
CA GLY A 280 0.38 10.80 -26.53
C GLY A 280 -0.14 10.39 -25.15
N ALA A 281 -1.25 9.66 -25.07
CA ALA A 281 -1.88 9.29 -23.79
C ALA A 281 -1.17 8.14 -23.06
N CYS A 282 -0.19 7.46 -23.68
CA CYS A 282 0.62 6.44 -23.03
C CYS A 282 1.91 7.01 -22.41
N ASP A 283 2.35 8.21 -22.83
CA ASP A 283 3.62 8.78 -22.38
C ASP A 283 3.61 9.16 -20.89
N TRP A 284 2.46 9.48 -20.30
CA TRP A 284 2.38 9.84 -18.87
C TRP A 284 2.58 8.64 -17.93
N LEU A 285 2.30 7.41 -18.36
CA LEU A 285 2.54 6.19 -17.57
C LEU A 285 4.04 5.83 -17.48
N ASN A 286 4.84 6.33 -18.43
CA ASN A 286 6.29 6.10 -18.50
C ASN A 286 7.11 7.32 -18.09
N GLN A 287 6.47 8.41 -17.63
CA GLN A 287 7.23 9.55 -17.11
C GLN A 287 7.90 9.13 -15.79
N PRO A 288 9.24 9.25 -15.68
CA PRO A 288 9.89 9.11 -14.39
C PRO A 288 9.26 10.14 -13.44
N ALA A 289 9.03 9.75 -12.19
CA ALA A 289 8.55 10.66 -11.16
C ALA A 289 9.36 11.96 -11.25
N GLY A 290 8.67 13.08 -11.49
CA GLY A 290 9.31 14.39 -11.61
C GLY A 290 10.20 14.67 -10.40
N PRO A 291 11.19 15.57 -10.52
CA PRO A 291 12.09 15.90 -9.41
C PRO A 291 11.26 16.21 -8.17
N GLU A 292 11.51 15.46 -7.09
CA GLU A 292 10.79 15.58 -5.82
C GLU A 292 10.90 17.04 -5.37
N GLU A 293 9.78 17.76 -5.34
CA GLU A 293 9.69 19.00 -4.56
C GLU A 293 10.00 18.60 -3.12
N GLU A 294 11.14 19.06 -2.61
CA GLU A 294 11.49 18.94 -1.20
C GLU A 294 10.39 19.67 -0.41
N ASP A 295 9.49 18.90 0.21
CA ASP A 295 8.53 19.42 1.18
C ASP A 295 9.32 20.10 2.32
N GLU A 296 9.50 21.41 2.21
CA GLU A 296 10.18 22.30 3.16
C GLU A 296 9.40 22.52 4.47
N ASP A 297 8.29 21.80 4.69
CA ASP A 297 7.45 21.94 5.89
C ASP A 297 7.74 20.84 6.92
N ALA A 298 8.84 20.99 7.64
CA ALA A 298 9.06 20.33 8.94
C ALA A 298 9.81 21.26 9.92
N LEU A 299 9.05 22.19 10.51
CA LEU A 299 9.36 22.82 11.80
C LEU A 299 8.41 22.28 12.88
#